data_AF-A0ABD0TA51-F1
#
_entry.id   AF-A0ABD0TA51-F1
#
_cell.length_a   1.000
_cell.length_b   1.000
_cell.length_c   1.000
_cell.angle_alpha   90.00
_cell.angle_beta   90.00
_cell.angle_gamma   90.00
#
_symmetry.space_group_name_H-M   'P 1'
#
loop_
_entity.id
_entity.type
_entity.pdbx_description
1 polymer ?
#
loop_
_entity_poly.entity_id
_entity_poly.type
_entity_poly.pdbx_seq_one_letter_code
_entity_poly.pdbx_strand_id
1 'polypeptide(L)'
;MRYQACCIVRQLSKSLESIVFGKQHQKFNPVCSALTRRLYSDLPLPPAATLLQNDKQATVVLLGTVHFSKQSVEDVSQIVRVLNPNAILVELCRQRVSLLELDDKKFLEDAKNFDARKMKEAVKGQNFVSGMLHAMLLKTYADIAKELGVAPGGEFRRAYHEMKKIPGCKLFLGDRPIQITIARAFQSLSVYELGQVLYHLTTANPKPLDKQQLERYKDKDFVQAQFEEITRDVPAFKKIFHVFVDERDKCLAYSIQECVRTVPEGPRVLAVVGMGHVDGIMKYYGKMKQEDIVPLLFIPPRPYYTVLIRKGIKFTFYFLIFSFFYKIIFG
;
A
#
# COMPACT_ATOMS: atom_id res chain seq x y z
N MET A 1 -41.93 20.97 14.09
CA MET A 1 -41.87 20.42 12.71
C MET A 1 -40.51 19.80 12.30
N ARG A 2 -39.50 19.65 13.17
CA ARG A 2 -38.24 18.94 12.84
C ARG A 2 -38.12 17.51 13.38
N TYR A 3 -39.07 17.05 14.20
CA TYR A 3 -39.06 15.69 14.77
C TYR A 3 -39.91 14.67 13.99
N GLN A 4 -40.89 15.08 13.18
CA GLN A 4 -41.69 14.16 12.36
C GLN A 4 -41.00 13.71 11.06
N ALA A 5 -40.07 14.52 10.51
CA ALA A 5 -39.34 14.16 9.29
C ALA A 5 -38.35 12.99 9.50
N CYS A 6 -37.83 12.81 10.72
CA CYS A 6 -36.85 11.76 11.01
C CYS A 6 -37.50 10.36 11.14
N CYS A 7 -38.77 10.30 11.58
CA CYS A 7 -39.52 9.04 11.66
C CYS A 7 -39.92 8.50 10.29
N ILE A 8 -40.29 9.37 9.35
CA ILE A 8 -40.70 8.97 7.99
C ILE A 8 -39.50 8.44 7.19
N VAL A 9 -38.32 9.05 7.33
CA VAL A 9 -37.09 8.57 6.68
C VAL A 9 -36.64 7.20 7.25
N ARG A 10 -36.82 6.95 8.56
CA ARG A 10 -36.54 5.64 9.16
C ARG A 10 -37.55 4.55 8.76
N GLN A 11 -38.82 4.90 8.56
CA GLN A 11 -39.82 3.94 8.09
C GLN A 11 -39.63 3.59 6.60
N LEU A 12 -39.26 4.57 5.76
CA LEU A 12 -38.93 4.34 4.35
C LEU A 12 -37.63 3.52 4.18
N SER A 13 -36.61 3.76 5.02
CA SER A 13 -35.38 2.95 5.05
C SER A 13 -35.66 1.49 5.43
N LYS A 14 -36.51 1.23 6.44
CA LYS A 14 -36.89 -0.14 6.82
C LYS A 14 -37.76 -0.85 5.78
N SER A 15 -38.64 -0.11 5.09
CA SER A 15 -39.44 -0.66 3.99
C SER A 15 -38.56 -1.01 2.78
N LEU A 16 -37.55 -0.19 2.48
CA LEU A 16 -36.57 -0.46 1.41
C LEU A 16 -35.64 -1.64 1.74
N GLU A 17 -35.21 -1.79 3.00
CA GLU A 17 -34.45 -2.98 3.43
C GLU A 17 -35.29 -4.25 3.30
N SER A 18 -36.59 -4.21 3.61
CA SER A 18 -37.47 -5.38 3.46
C SER A 18 -37.77 -5.78 2.01
N ILE A 19 -37.70 -4.82 1.07
CA ILE A 19 -37.94 -5.05 -0.36
C ILE A 19 -36.67 -5.52 -1.07
N VAL A 20 -35.48 -5.13 -0.59
CA VAL A 20 -34.19 -5.58 -1.14
C VAL A 20 -33.74 -6.93 -0.56
N PHE A 21 -34.20 -7.32 0.65
CA PHE A 21 -33.84 -8.60 1.29
C PHE A 21 -34.89 -9.73 1.17
N GLY A 22 -35.80 -9.64 0.20
CA GLY A 22 -36.79 -10.69 -0.06
C GLY A 22 -36.24 -11.85 -0.90
N LYS A 23 -35.78 -12.93 -0.24
CA LYS A 23 -35.64 -14.34 -0.72
C LYS A 23 -34.78 -14.54 -1.99
N GLN A 24 -33.63 -15.22 -1.92
CA GLN A 24 -33.55 -16.67 -1.78
C GLN A 24 -32.32 -17.11 -0.96
N HIS A 25 -32.55 -17.62 0.26
CA HIS A 25 -31.62 -18.57 0.88
C HIS A 25 -31.86 -19.95 0.23
N GLN A 26 -31.18 -20.24 -0.88
CA GLN A 26 -30.96 -21.63 -1.26
C GLN A 26 -29.95 -22.22 -0.26
N LYS A 27 -30.39 -23.21 0.53
CA LYS A 27 -29.51 -24.06 1.33
C LYS A 27 -28.60 -24.83 0.35
N PHE A 28 -27.42 -24.28 0.07
CA PHE A 28 -26.42 -24.96 -0.75
C PHE A 28 -25.75 -26.08 0.05
N ASN A 29 -25.68 -27.26 -0.58
CA ASN A 29 -25.18 -28.49 0.01
C ASN A 29 -23.70 -28.37 0.43
N PRO A 30 -23.33 -28.74 1.68
CA PRO A 30 -21.95 -28.68 2.15
C PRO A 30 -20.98 -29.56 1.32
N VAL A 31 -21.50 -30.61 0.65
CA VAL A 31 -20.75 -31.50 -0.24
C VAL A 31 -20.15 -30.78 -1.45
N CYS A 32 -20.86 -29.79 -2.02
CA CYS A 32 -20.39 -29.07 -3.21
C CYS A 32 -19.19 -28.17 -2.86
N SER A 33 -19.23 -27.49 -1.70
CA SER A 33 -18.11 -26.67 -1.19
C SER A 33 -16.83 -27.48 -0.90
N ALA A 34 -16.98 -28.73 -0.43
CA ALA A 34 -15.86 -29.62 -0.16
C ALA A 34 -15.18 -30.11 -1.45
N LEU A 35 -15.98 -30.36 -2.51
CA LEU A 35 -15.48 -30.73 -3.84
C LEU A 35 -14.74 -29.57 -4.51
N THR A 36 -15.27 -28.35 -4.45
CA THR A 36 -14.59 -27.15 -4.96
C THR A 36 -13.26 -26.91 -4.24
N ARG A 37 -13.20 -27.14 -2.93
CA ARG A 37 -11.95 -26.99 -2.16
C ARG A 37 -10.88 -28.01 -2.56
N ARG A 38 -11.26 -29.26 -2.81
CA ARG A 38 -10.34 -30.32 -3.31
C ARG A 38 -9.84 -30.01 -4.72
N LEU A 39 -10.66 -29.42 -5.58
CA LEU A 39 -10.25 -29.05 -6.94
C LEU A 39 -9.19 -27.94 -6.96
N TYR A 40 -9.17 -27.05 -5.96
CA TYR A 40 -8.25 -25.92 -5.90
C TYR A 40 -7.02 -26.13 -5.01
N SER A 41 -6.97 -27.18 -4.18
CA SER A 41 -5.74 -27.55 -3.44
C SER A 41 -4.63 -28.06 -4.35
N ASP A 42 -4.98 -28.59 -5.52
CA ASP A 42 -4.05 -29.21 -6.47
C ASP A 42 -3.77 -28.30 -7.68
N LEU A 43 -4.10 -27.00 -7.59
CA LEU A 43 -3.78 -26.03 -8.64
C LEU A 43 -2.27 -26.00 -8.89
N PRO A 44 -1.80 -26.09 -10.16
CA PRO A 44 -0.39 -25.89 -10.50
C PRO A 44 -0.04 -24.39 -10.37
N LEU A 45 0.21 -23.97 -9.14
CA LEU A 45 0.60 -22.61 -8.80
C LEU A 45 2.13 -22.45 -8.85
N PRO A 46 2.64 -21.29 -9.30
CA PRO A 46 4.07 -21.00 -9.20
C PRO A 46 4.51 -20.95 -7.72
N PRO A 47 5.80 -21.19 -7.41
CA PRO A 47 6.29 -21.23 -6.03
C PRO A 47 6.07 -19.94 -5.23
N ALA A 48 5.94 -18.81 -5.93
CA ALA A 48 5.68 -17.50 -5.32
C ALA A 48 4.20 -17.27 -4.92
N ALA A 49 3.32 -18.22 -5.23
CA ALA A 49 1.90 -18.13 -4.91
C ALA A 49 1.52 -19.01 -3.72
N THR A 50 0.65 -18.50 -2.86
CA THR A 50 0.16 -19.16 -1.66
C THR A 50 -1.36 -19.13 -1.63
N LEU A 51 -1.98 -20.27 -1.32
CA LEU A 51 -3.42 -20.34 -1.12
C LEU A 51 -3.78 -19.89 0.30
N LEU A 52 -4.57 -18.84 0.44
CA LEU A 52 -5.05 -18.37 1.73
C LEU A 52 -6.29 -19.17 2.16
N GLN A 53 -6.19 -19.85 3.30
CA GLN A 53 -7.26 -20.67 3.84
C GLN A 53 -7.92 -19.96 5.03
N ASN A 54 -9.11 -19.40 4.83
CA ASN A 54 -9.92 -18.91 5.95
C ASN A 54 -11.43 -18.91 5.65
N ASP A 55 -11.81 -18.74 4.39
CA ASP A 55 -13.21 -18.83 3.98
C ASP A 55 -13.49 -20.22 3.39
N LYS A 56 -14.59 -20.86 3.83
CA LYS A 56 -14.93 -22.22 3.38
C LYS A 56 -15.38 -22.28 1.92
N GLN A 57 -15.79 -21.15 1.35
CA GLN A 57 -16.40 -21.05 0.02
C GLN A 57 -15.55 -20.24 -0.98
N ALA A 58 -14.50 -19.55 -0.53
CA ALA A 58 -13.62 -18.77 -1.39
C ALA A 58 -12.27 -19.45 -1.66
N THR A 59 -11.80 -19.33 -2.90
CA THR A 59 -10.42 -19.64 -3.30
C THR A 59 -9.66 -18.34 -3.43
N VAL A 60 -8.69 -18.11 -2.54
CA VAL A 60 -7.89 -16.89 -2.55
C VAL A 60 -6.42 -17.24 -2.77
N VAL A 61 -5.90 -16.87 -3.94
CA VAL A 61 -4.49 -17.04 -4.28
C VAL A 61 -3.76 -15.72 -4.05
N LEU A 62 -2.81 -15.72 -3.13
CA LEU A 62 -1.91 -14.61 -2.86
C LEU A 62 -0.61 -14.82 -3.65
N LEU A 63 -0.31 -13.96 -4.61
CA LEU A 63 0.92 -13.96 -5.39
C LEU A 63 1.88 -12.91 -4.83
N GLY A 64 3.02 -13.35 -4.29
CA GLY A 64 4.14 -12.49 -3.94
C GLY A 64 4.97 -12.16 -5.18
N THR A 65 5.15 -10.87 -5.45
CA THR A 65 5.84 -10.39 -6.65
C THR A 65 7.06 -9.55 -6.30
N VAL A 66 8.01 -9.53 -7.22
CA VAL A 66 9.11 -8.55 -7.20
C VAL A 66 8.83 -7.57 -8.33
N HIS A 67 8.62 -6.29 -7.99
CA HIS A 67 8.13 -5.24 -8.91
C HIS A 67 8.95 -5.01 -10.17
N PHE A 68 10.12 -5.63 -10.29
CA PHE A 68 11.07 -5.50 -11.39
C PHE A 68 11.47 -6.86 -11.99
N SER A 69 10.63 -7.89 -11.81
CA SER A 69 10.87 -9.23 -12.32
C SER A 69 9.94 -9.57 -13.49
N LYS A 70 10.51 -9.96 -14.63
CA LYS A 70 9.74 -10.54 -15.75
C LYS A 70 9.02 -11.82 -15.34
N GLN A 71 9.60 -12.60 -14.42
CA GLN A 71 8.99 -13.82 -13.92
C GLN A 71 7.67 -13.50 -13.20
N SER A 72 7.64 -12.47 -12.36
CA SER A 72 6.41 -12.06 -11.67
C SER A 72 5.28 -11.67 -12.63
N VAL A 73 5.61 -11.15 -13.81
CA VAL A 73 4.63 -10.86 -14.86
C VAL A 73 4.05 -12.14 -15.47
N GLU A 74 4.90 -13.14 -15.73
CA GLU A 74 4.42 -14.43 -16.26
C GLU A 74 3.62 -15.20 -15.21
N ASP A 75 4.04 -15.19 -13.95
CA ASP A 75 3.34 -15.84 -12.83
C ASP A 75 1.89 -15.31 -12.70
N VAL A 76 1.68 -14.00 -12.85
CA VAL A 76 0.34 -13.41 -12.91
C VAL A 76 -0.47 -14.02 -14.05
N SER A 77 0.11 -14.09 -15.25
CA SER A 77 -0.57 -14.62 -16.44
C SER A 77 -0.93 -16.10 -16.28
N GLN A 78 -0.02 -16.90 -15.74
CA GLN A 78 -0.24 -18.31 -15.43
C GLN A 78 -1.38 -18.49 -14.43
N ILE A 79 -1.34 -17.77 -13.30
CA ILE A 79 -2.38 -17.92 -12.28
C ILE A 79 -3.73 -17.47 -12.81
N VAL A 80 -3.81 -16.37 -13.56
CA VAL A 80 -5.09 -15.93 -14.15
C VAL A 80 -5.69 -17.00 -15.07
N ARG A 81 -4.86 -17.65 -15.90
CA ARG A 81 -5.31 -18.74 -16.80
C ARG A 81 -5.87 -19.93 -16.03
N VAL A 82 -5.20 -20.36 -14.95
CA VAL A 82 -5.58 -21.57 -14.20
C VAL A 82 -6.71 -21.27 -13.20
N LEU A 83 -6.64 -20.16 -12.46
CA LEU A 83 -7.62 -19.79 -11.43
C LEU A 83 -8.94 -19.28 -12.03
N ASN A 84 -8.88 -18.64 -13.21
CA ASN A 84 -9.99 -17.89 -13.81
C ASN A 84 -10.73 -17.00 -12.78
N PRO A 85 -10.03 -16.00 -12.21
CA PRO A 85 -10.52 -15.22 -11.09
C PRO A 85 -11.72 -14.35 -11.48
N ASN A 86 -12.66 -14.19 -10.56
CA ASN A 86 -13.75 -13.22 -10.66
C ASN A 86 -13.44 -11.91 -9.91
N ALA A 87 -12.32 -11.86 -9.19
CA ALA A 87 -11.76 -10.63 -8.65
C ALA A 87 -10.23 -10.68 -8.63
N ILE A 88 -9.61 -9.55 -8.97
CA ILE A 88 -8.16 -9.34 -8.89
C ILE A 88 -7.92 -8.15 -7.99
N LEU A 89 -7.09 -8.32 -6.96
CA LEU A 89 -6.62 -7.27 -6.08
C LEU A 89 -5.15 -6.98 -6.36
N VAL A 90 -4.79 -5.70 -6.45
CA VAL A 90 -3.39 -5.26 -6.58
C VAL A 90 -2.99 -4.39 -5.39
N GLU A 91 -1.74 -4.51 -4.92
CA GLU A 91 -1.15 -3.63 -3.90
C GLU A 91 -0.87 -2.24 -4.49
N LEU A 92 -1.94 -1.50 -4.78
CA LEU A 92 -1.89 -0.17 -5.34
C LEU A 92 -2.98 0.69 -4.71
N CYS A 93 -2.68 1.96 -4.45
CA CYS A 93 -3.62 2.93 -3.93
C CYS A 93 -4.27 3.75 -5.05
N ARG A 94 -5.46 4.33 -4.79
CA ARG A 94 -6.30 5.02 -5.79
C ARG A 94 -5.60 6.11 -6.59
N GLN A 95 -4.70 6.87 -5.96
CA GLN A 95 -3.98 7.96 -6.65
C GLN A 95 -2.97 7.45 -7.68
N ARG A 96 -2.59 6.17 -7.61
CA ARG A 96 -1.60 5.56 -8.49
C ARG A 96 -2.22 4.70 -9.58
N VAL A 97 -3.55 4.68 -9.70
CA VAL A 97 -4.28 3.85 -10.68
C VAL A 97 -3.87 4.16 -12.11
N SER A 98 -3.54 5.42 -12.43
CA SER A 98 -3.06 5.81 -13.75
C SER A 98 -1.80 5.05 -14.18
N LEU A 99 -1.01 4.51 -13.24
CA LEU A 99 0.16 3.68 -13.54
C LEU A 99 -0.21 2.33 -14.16
N LEU A 100 -1.45 1.87 -14.01
CA LEU A 100 -1.93 0.61 -14.59
C LEU A 100 -2.17 0.73 -16.10
N GLU A 101 -2.34 1.94 -16.61
CA GLU A 101 -2.66 2.20 -18.02
C GLU A 101 -1.45 2.70 -18.83
N LEU A 102 -0.31 2.93 -18.17
CA LEU A 102 0.91 3.36 -18.83
C LEU A 102 1.54 2.22 -19.63
N ASP A 103 2.02 2.53 -20.82
CA ASP A 103 2.85 1.63 -21.62
C ASP A 103 4.24 1.49 -21.00
N ASP A 104 4.73 0.26 -20.86
CA ASP A 104 6.08 -0.07 -20.39
C ASP A 104 7.16 0.68 -21.16
N LYS A 105 6.99 0.83 -22.47
CA LYS A 105 7.97 1.54 -23.33
C LYS A 105 8.04 3.02 -22.99
N LYS A 106 6.87 3.65 -22.84
CA LYS A 106 6.75 5.06 -22.48
C LYS A 106 7.30 5.31 -21.07
N PHE A 107 7.04 4.40 -20.13
CA PHE A 107 7.62 4.48 -18.79
C PHE A 107 9.14 4.42 -18.82
N LEU A 108 9.72 3.48 -19.56
CA LEU A 108 11.18 3.34 -19.68
C LEU A 108 11.82 4.56 -20.36
N GLU A 109 11.15 5.13 -21.36
CA GLU A 109 11.58 6.37 -22.00
C GLU A 109 11.52 7.57 -21.03
N ASP A 110 10.42 7.70 -20.28
CA ASP A 110 10.27 8.74 -19.26
C ASP A 110 11.29 8.60 -18.12
N ALA A 111 11.64 7.37 -17.73
CA ALA A 111 12.67 7.09 -16.73
C ALA A 111 14.07 7.43 -17.23
N LYS A 112 14.39 7.15 -18.50
CA LYS A 112 15.66 7.56 -19.12
C LYS A 112 15.78 9.08 -19.24
N ASN A 113 14.66 9.75 -19.47
CA ASN A 113 14.55 11.21 -19.61
C ASN A 113 14.12 11.90 -18.31
N PHE A 114 14.33 11.26 -17.15
CA PHE A 114 13.94 11.82 -15.86
C PHE A 114 14.82 13.01 -15.49
N ASP A 115 14.31 14.23 -15.73
CA ASP A 115 15.03 15.50 -15.51
C ASP A 115 14.66 16.16 -14.16
N ALA A 116 15.54 17.06 -13.68
CA ALA A 116 15.37 17.86 -12.46
C ALA A 116 14.09 18.71 -12.48
N ARG A 117 13.59 19.09 -13.67
CA ARG A 117 12.31 19.79 -13.85
C ARG A 117 11.10 18.93 -13.48
N LYS A 118 11.05 17.67 -13.96
CA LYS A 118 9.99 16.72 -13.59
C LYS A 118 10.03 16.39 -12.09
N MET A 119 11.23 16.31 -11.50
CA MET A 119 11.39 16.17 -10.05
C MET A 119 10.79 17.37 -9.29
N LYS A 120 11.09 18.60 -9.72
CA LYS A 120 10.56 19.83 -9.09
C LYS A 120 9.03 19.91 -9.17
N GLU A 121 8.46 19.45 -10.28
CA GLU A 121 7.00 19.38 -10.46
C GLU A 121 6.36 18.31 -9.57
N ALA A 122 6.94 17.11 -9.48
CA ALA A 122 6.43 16.03 -8.64
C ALA A 122 6.45 16.37 -7.13
N VAL A 123 7.37 17.24 -6.72
CA VAL A 123 7.51 17.72 -5.34
C VAL A 123 6.68 18.97 -5.05
N LYS A 124 6.10 19.60 -6.08
CA LYS A 124 5.36 20.86 -5.94
C LYS A 124 4.15 20.68 -5.03
N GLY A 125 4.01 21.55 -4.03
CA GLY A 125 2.90 21.52 -3.06
C GLY A 125 3.10 20.59 -1.87
N GLN A 126 4.23 19.88 -1.78
CA GLN A 126 4.58 19.08 -0.61
C GLN A 126 5.42 19.91 0.39
N ASN A 127 5.30 19.59 1.69
CA ASN A 127 6.22 20.14 2.69
C ASN A 127 7.66 19.69 2.38
N PHE A 128 8.67 20.52 2.66
CA PHE A 128 10.08 20.28 2.28
C PHE A 128 10.57 18.84 2.52
N VAL A 129 10.34 18.29 3.71
CA VAL A 129 10.76 16.93 4.08
C VAL A 129 10.03 15.85 3.26
N SER A 130 8.71 15.98 3.09
CA SER A 130 7.91 15.06 2.27
C SER A 130 8.32 15.12 0.81
N GLY A 131 8.56 16.33 0.32
CA GLY A 131 9.02 16.59 -1.03
C GLY A 131 10.36 15.97 -1.33
N MET A 132 11.33 16.16 -0.45
CA MET A 132 12.66 15.58 -0.58
C MET A 132 12.62 14.05 -0.58
N LEU A 133 11.85 13.43 0.32
CA LEU A 133 11.68 11.98 0.31
C LEU A 133 11.00 11.49 -0.98
N HIS A 134 9.96 12.20 -1.44
CA HIS A 134 9.27 11.84 -2.67
C HIS A 134 10.21 11.91 -3.88
N ALA A 135 11.02 12.97 -3.98
CA ALA A 135 12.07 13.09 -5.00
C ALA A 135 13.09 11.96 -4.91
N MET A 136 13.55 11.62 -3.70
CA MET A 136 14.50 10.53 -3.49
C MET A 136 13.91 9.19 -3.97
N LEU A 137 12.67 8.86 -3.55
CA LEU A 137 11.98 7.64 -3.98
C LEU A 137 11.82 7.60 -5.50
N LEU A 138 11.34 8.68 -6.12
CA LEU A 138 11.17 8.76 -7.58
C LEU A 138 12.49 8.56 -8.32
N LYS A 139 13.57 9.18 -7.83
CA LYS A 139 14.92 8.99 -8.41
C LYS A 139 15.37 7.54 -8.29
N THR A 140 15.22 6.93 -7.11
CA THR A 140 15.55 5.51 -6.91
C THR A 140 14.75 4.59 -7.84
N TYR A 141 13.45 4.85 -8.03
CA TYR A 141 12.64 4.10 -8.98
C TYR A 141 13.12 4.26 -10.44
N ALA A 142 13.52 5.47 -10.84
CA ALA A 142 14.04 5.74 -12.18
C ALA A 142 15.40 5.04 -12.40
N ASP A 143 16.30 5.10 -11.41
CA ASP A 143 17.61 4.44 -11.46
C ASP A 143 17.44 2.91 -11.57
N ILE A 144 16.56 2.30 -10.76
CA ILE A 144 16.24 0.86 -10.83
C ILE A 144 15.70 0.47 -12.22
N ALA A 145 14.80 1.28 -12.79
CA ALA A 145 14.21 1.02 -14.10
C ALA A 145 15.26 1.10 -15.23
N LYS A 146 16.20 2.05 -15.13
CA LYS A 146 17.29 2.23 -16.10
C LYS A 146 18.26 1.05 -16.08
N GLU A 147 18.64 0.59 -14.90
CA GLU A 147 19.63 -0.48 -14.73
C GLU A 147 19.07 -1.84 -15.11
N LEU A 148 17.83 -2.17 -14.74
CA LEU A 148 17.22 -3.47 -15.08
C LEU A 148 16.59 -3.52 -16.47
N GLY A 149 16.31 -2.37 -17.08
CA GLY A 149 15.57 -2.29 -18.34
C GLY A 149 14.15 -2.84 -18.25
N VAL A 150 13.58 -2.92 -17.04
CA VAL A 150 12.22 -3.38 -16.77
C VAL A 150 11.47 -2.24 -16.08
N ALA A 151 10.29 -1.88 -16.60
CA ALA A 151 9.44 -0.88 -15.98
C ALA A 151 8.83 -1.45 -14.67
N PRO A 152 9.06 -0.83 -13.50
CA PRO A 152 8.46 -1.27 -12.26
C PRO A 152 6.93 -1.32 -12.34
N GLY A 153 6.31 -2.30 -11.66
CA GLY A 153 4.85 -2.44 -11.64
C GLY A 153 4.27 -3.21 -12.82
N GLY A 154 5.10 -3.91 -13.60
CA GLY A 154 4.67 -4.68 -14.77
C GLY A 154 3.69 -5.80 -14.41
N GLU A 155 3.84 -6.39 -13.23
CA GLU A 155 2.96 -7.40 -12.67
C GLU A 155 1.55 -6.85 -12.39
N PHE A 156 1.43 -5.61 -11.91
CA PHE A 156 0.14 -4.97 -11.68
C PHE A 156 -0.54 -4.57 -12.99
N ARG A 157 0.23 -4.04 -13.94
CA ARG A 157 -0.28 -3.76 -15.31
C ARG A 157 -0.77 -5.04 -15.96
N ARG A 158 0.01 -6.13 -15.86
CA ARG A 158 -0.41 -7.44 -16.36
C ARG A 158 -1.69 -7.91 -15.70
N ALA A 159 -1.80 -7.82 -14.37
CA ALA A 159 -3.01 -8.20 -13.64
C ALA A 159 -4.23 -7.41 -14.13
N TYR A 160 -4.09 -6.10 -14.35
CA TYR A 160 -5.12 -5.25 -14.92
C TYR A 160 -5.51 -5.64 -16.34
N HIS A 161 -4.54 -5.94 -17.21
CA HIS A 161 -4.81 -6.33 -18.59
C HIS A 161 -5.44 -7.72 -18.69
N GLU A 162 -5.02 -8.69 -17.88
CA GLU A 162 -5.65 -10.02 -17.84
C GLU A 162 -7.07 -9.95 -17.26
N MET A 163 -7.29 -9.12 -16.23
CA MET A 163 -8.63 -8.85 -15.67
C MET A 163 -9.62 -8.40 -16.74
N LYS A 164 -9.22 -7.45 -17.61
CA LYS A 164 -10.08 -6.94 -18.70
C LYS A 164 -10.55 -8.01 -19.69
N LYS A 165 -9.83 -9.14 -19.80
CA LYS A 165 -10.20 -10.23 -20.70
C LYS A 165 -11.26 -11.16 -20.12
N ILE A 166 -11.52 -11.08 -18.81
CA ILE A 166 -12.44 -11.97 -18.11
C ILE A 166 -13.76 -11.23 -17.85
N PRO A 167 -14.88 -11.62 -18.50
CA PRO A 167 -16.18 -11.01 -18.27
C PRO A 167 -16.60 -11.12 -16.79
N GLY A 168 -17.01 -10.00 -16.21
CA GLY A 168 -17.47 -9.94 -14.81
C GLY A 168 -16.34 -9.94 -13.77
N CYS A 169 -15.07 -10.01 -14.17
CA CYS A 169 -13.95 -9.87 -13.24
C CYS A 169 -13.81 -8.41 -12.78
N LYS A 170 -13.62 -8.20 -11.48
CA LYS A 170 -13.47 -6.86 -10.88
C LYS A 170 -12.04 -6.62 -10.42
N LEU A 171 -11.53 -5.40 -10.62
CA LEU A 171 -10.27 -4.95 -10.04
C LEU A 171 -10.49 -4.26 -8.69
N PHE A 172 -9.72 -4.65 -7.69
CA PHE A 172 -9.67 -4.04 -6.37
C PHE A 172 -8.29 -3.43 -6.12
N LEU A 173 -8.30 -2.24 -5.51
CA LEU A 173 -7.11 -1.52 -5.10
C LEU A 173 -6.92 -1.75 -3.61
N GLY A 174 -5.93 -2.57 -3.27
CA GLY A 174 -5.79 -3.11 -1.92
C GLY A 174 -5.12 -2.18 -0.91
N ASP A 175 -4.41 -1.16 -1.37
CA ASP A 175 -3.49 -0.39 -0.52
C ASP A 175 -4.02 1.00 -0.14
N ARG A 176 -3.57 1.49 1.02
CA ARG A 176 -3.91 2.83 1.52
C ARG A 176 -3.13 3.93 0.79
N PRO A 177 -3.60 5.18 0.81
CA PRO A 177 -2.87 6.31 0.21
C PRO A 177 -1.43 6.41 0.74
N ILE A 178 -0.45 6.48 -0.17
CA ILE A 178 0.97 6.46 0.18
C ILE A 178 1.39 7.67 1.04
N GLN A 179 0.74 8.81 0.88
CA GLN A 179 1.02 10.01 1.68
C GLN A 179 0.64 9.80 3.14
N ILE A 180 -0.38 8.97 3.42
CA ILE A 180 -0.75 8.61 4.79
C ILE A 180 0.34 7.72 5.38
N THR A 181 0.81 6.72 4.65
CA THR A 181 1.94 5.87 5.06
C THR A 181 3.19 6.71 5.37
N ILE A 182 3.58 7.60 4.46
CA ILE A 182 4.75 8.48 4.63
C ILE A 182 4.56 9.39 5.85
N ALA A 183 3.39 10.05 5.97
CA ALA A 183 3.12 10.95 7.08
C ALA A 183 3.13 10.23 8.44
N ARG A 184 2.55 9.03 8.51
CA ARG A 184 2.57 8.19 9.71
C ARG A 184 3.98 7.73 10.07
N ALA A 185 4.79 7.36 9.08
CA ALA A 185 6.16 6.93 9.32
C ALA A 185 6.98 8.05 9.96
N PHE A 186 6.91 9.27 9.43
CA PHE A 186 7.60 10.41 10.03
C PHE A 186 7.05 10.81 11.40
N GLN A 187 5.73 10.71 11.61
CA GLN A 187 5.13 11.02 12.91
C GLN A 187 5.41 9.98 14.00
N SER A 188 5.79 8.75 13.62
CA SER A 188 6.22 7.74 14.57
C SER A 188 7.58 8.06 15.22
N LEU A 189 8.35 8.97 14.61
CA LEU A 189 9.69 9.34 15.04
C LEU A 189 9.67 10.52 16.02
N SER A 190 10.50 10.43 17.05
CA SER A 190 10.91 11.58 17.85
C SER A 190 11.80 12.53 17.03
N VAL A 191 11.99 13.76 17.52
CA VAL A 191 12.86 14.75 16.87
C VAL A 191 14.31 14.24 16.75
N TYR A 192 14.79 13.51 17.76
CA TYR A 192 16.12 12.89 17.75
C TYR A 192 16.22 11.78 16.69
N GLU A 193 15.27 10.86 16.66
CA GLU A 193 15.22 9.77 15.67
C GLU A 193 15.07 10.31 14.24
N LEU A 194 14.29 11.37 14.05
CA LEU A 194 14.17 12.05 12.77
C LEU A 194 15.52 12.66 12.33
N GLY A 195 16.27 13.25 13.27
CA GLY A 195 17.62 13.76 13.03
C GLY A 195 18.60 12.66 12.63
N GLN A 196 18.56 11.50 13.30
CA GLN A 196 19.38 10.33 12.94
C GLN A 196 19.06 9.83 11.54
N VAL A 197 17.78 9.64 11.22
CA VAL A 197 17.35 9.20 9.87
C VAL A 197 17.81 10.20 8.82
N LEU A 198 17.63 11.51 9.06
CA LEU A 198 18.05 12.53 8.11
C LEU A 198 19.57 12.52 7.91
N TYR A 199 20.34 12.43 9.00
CA TYR A 199 21.79 12.32 8.94
C TYR A 199 22.23 11.12 8.10
N HIS A 200 21.68 9.93 8.37
CA HIS A 200 21.98 8.72 7.59
C HIS A 200 21.60 8.86 6.12
N LEU A 201 20.45 9.45 5.80
CA LEU A 201 20.06 9.67 4.40
C LEU A 201 20.99 10.66 3.67
N THR A 202 21.55 11.64 4.39
CA THR A 202 22.48 12.62 3.80
C THR A 202 23.92 12.15 3.71
N THR A 203 24.36 11.25 4.59
CA THR A 203 25.74 10.75 4.63
C THR A 203 25.90 9.38 3.97
N ALA A 204 24.80 8.66 3.72
CA ALA A 204 24.81 7.47 2.90
C ALA A 204 25.22 7.86 1.48
N ASN A 205 26.45 7.54 1.10
CA ASN A 205 26.89 7.61 -0.28
C ASN A 205 26.11 6.55 -1.07
N PRO A 206 25.20 6.93 -1.99
CA PRO A 206 24.53 5.95 -2.82
C PRO A 206 25.61 5.31 -3.70
N LYS A 207 25.96 4.05 -3.40
CA LYS A 207 26.75 3.26 -4.34
C LYS A 207 25.94 3.12 -5.63
N PRO A 208 26.57 3.25 -6.81
CA PRO A 208 25.88 2.97 -8.07
C PRO A 208 25.26 1.59 -7.98
N LEU A 209 23.95 1.50 -8.22
CA LEU A 209 23.24 0.23 -8.22
C LEU A 209 23.65 -0.53 -9.49
N ASP A 210 24.66 -1.39 -9.39
CA ASP A 210 24.97 -2.29 -10.49
C ASP A 210 23.90 -3.41 -10.58
N LYS A 211 23.67 -3.92 -11.78
CA LYS A 211 22.71 -5.00 -12.06
C LYS A 211 22.89 -6.18 -11.11
N GLN A 212 24.13 -6.59 -10.86
CA GLN A 212 24.39 -7.72 -9.97
C GLN A 212 23.92 -7.46 -8.53
N GLN A 213 24.07 -6.23 -8.03
CA GLN A 213 23.59 -5.87 -6.70
C GLN A 213 22.06 -5.83 -6.67
N LEU A 214 21.45 -5.30 -7.73
CA LEU A 214 20.00 -5.15 -7.84
C LEU A 214 19.26 -6.50 -7.98
N GLU A 215 19.87 -7.47 -8.64
CA GLU A 215 19.39 -8.86 -8.67
C GLU A 215 19.32 -9.49 -7.27
N ARG A 216 20.25 -9.16 -6.36
CA ARG A 216 20.20 -9.66 -4.97
C ARG A 216 18.99 -9.13 -4.20
N TYR A 217 18.48 -7.94 -4.55
CA TYR A 217 17.26 -7.41 -3.94
C TYR A 217 15.98 -8.14 -4.39
N LYS A 218 16.06 -9.11 -5.30
CA LYS A 218 14.95 -10.04 -5.58
C LYS A 218 14.83 -11.14 -4.52
N ASP A 219 15.90 -11.40 -3.79
CA ASP A 219 15.95 -12.41 -2.74
C ASP A 219 15.40 -11.83 -1.43
N LYS A 220 14.35 -12.47 -0.91
CA LYS A 220 13.67 -12.06 0.32
C LYS A 220 14.60 -12.09 1.53
N ASP A 221 15.44 -13.10 1.65
CA ASP A 221 16.32 -13.30 2.80
C ASP A 221 17.45 -12.26 2.77
N PHE A 222 17.93 -11.90 1.57
CA PHE A 222 18.88 -10.80 1.42
C PHE A 222 18.28 -9.46 1.82
N VAL A 223 17.07 -9.12 1.35
CA VAL A 223 16.39 -7.87 1.72
C VAL A 223 16.14 -7.80 3.22
N GLN A 224 15.72 -8.91 3.83
CA GLN A 224 15.49 -9.01 5.27
C GLN A 224 16.78 -8.82 6.07
N ALA A 225 17.89 -9.45 5.66
CA ALA A 225 19.18 -9.30 6.32
C ALA A 225 19.71 -7.86 6.28
N GLN A 226 19.59 -7.19 5.12
CA GLN A 226 19.96 -5.78 4.98
C GLN A 226 19.09 -4.87 5.86
N PHE A 227 17.80 -5.19 5.97
CA PHE A 227 16.91 -4.45 6.85
C PHE A 227 17.27 -4.63 8.34
N GLU A 228 17.58 -5.86 8.77
CA GLU A 228 18.01 -6.15 10.14
C GLU A 228 19.31 -5.43 10.50
N GLU A 229 20.27 -5.35 9.56
CA GLU A 229 21.50 -4.59 9.71
C GLU A 229 21.21 -3.09 9.93
N ILE A 230 20.39 -2.48 9.07
CA ILE A 230 20.01 -1.06 9.18
C ILE A 230 19.30 -0.76 10.51
N THR A 231 18.39 -1.65 10.94
CA THR A 231 17.67 -1.43 12.21
C THR A 231 18.52 -1.63 13.45
N ARG A 232 19.60 -2.41 13.37
CA ARG A 232 20.58 -2.56 14.44
C ARG A 232 21.34 -1.25 14.66
N ASP A 233 21.72 -0.59 13.58
CA ASP A 233 22.48 0.66 13.63
C ASP A 233 21.60 1.86 13.97
N VAL A 234 20.35 1.86 13.48
CA VAL A 234 19.43 3.00 13.63
C VAL A 234 18.03 2.48 13.99
N PRO A 235 17.70 2.41 15.29
CA PRO A 235 16.41 1.90 15.79
C PRO A 235 15.18 2.64 15.22
N ALA A 236 15.36 3.89 14.79
CA ALA A 236 14.32 4.68 14.11
C ALA A 236 13.76 3.97 12.86
N PHE A 237 14.58 3.23 12.12
CA PHE A 237 14.10 2.47 10.95
C PHE A 237 13.14 1.34 11.31
N LYS A 238 13.20 0.81 12.54
CA LYS A 238 12.22 -0.19 13.01
C LYS A 238 10.81 0.39 13.07
N LYS A 239 10.66 1.64 13.50
CA LYS A 239 9.37 2.35 13.55
C LYS A 239 8.86 2.67 12.14
N ILE A 240 9.76 3.13 11.27
CA ILE A 240 9.45 3.37 9.84
C ILE A 240 8.94 2.07 9.21
N PHE A 241 9.67 0.97 9.37
CA PHE A 241 9.30 -0.33 8.83
C PHE A 241 7.97 -0.84 9.34
N HIS A 242 7.70 -0.73 10.65
CA HIS A 242 6.40 -1.07 11.20
C HIS A 242 5.26 -0.35 10.46
N VAL A 243 5.44 0.91 10.08
CA VAL A 243 4.43 1.68 9.32
C VAL A 243 4.39 1.30 7.83
N PHE A 244 5.54 1.04 7.20
CA PHE A 244 5.63 0.70 5.77
C PHE A 244 5.28 -0.75 5.45
N VAL A 245 5.37 -1.65 6.43
CA VAL A 245 5.14 -3.09 6.28
C VAL A 245 3.97 -3.53 7.15
N ASP A 246 4.15 -3.67 8.47
CA ASP A 246 3.13 -4.28 9.36
C ASP A 246 1.75 -3.58 9.32
N GLU A 247 1.71 -2.24 9.34
CA GLU A 247 0.44 -1.52 9.19
C GLU A 247 -0.19 -1.70 7.80
N ARG A 248 0.63 -1.80 6.76
CA ARG A 248 0.15 -2.02 5.38
C ARG A 248 -0.33 -3.45 5.20
N ASP A 249 0.32 -4.43 5.82
CA ASP A 249 -0.11 -5.84 5.83
C ASP A 249 -1.50 -5.99 6.42
N LYS A 250 -1.79 -5.28 7.53
CA LYS A 250 -3.13 -5.22 8.13
C LYS A 250 -4.17 -4.67 7.15
N CYS A 251 -3.84 -3.55 6.49
CA CYS A 251 -4.74 -2.93 5.49
C CYS A 251 -4.97 -3.87 4.30
N LEU A 252 -3.92 -4.47 3.75
CA LEU A 252 -3.98 -5.38 2.61
C LEU A 252 -4.77 -6.65 2.94
N ALA A 253 -4.50 -7.27 4.09
CA ALA A 253 -5.23 -8.43 4.56
C ALA A 253 -6.73 -8.13 4.67
N TYR A 254 -7.10 -6.98 5.25
CA TYR A 254 -8.49 -6.55 5.32
C TYR A 254 -9.09 -6.30 3.93
N SER A 255 -8.37 -5.60 3.04
CA SER A 255 -8.83 -5.36 1.66
C SER A 255 -9.10 -6.66 0.90
N ILE A 256 -8.30 -7.71 1.10
CA ILE A 256 -8.54 -9.03 0.50
C ILE A 256 -9.82 -9.67 1.08
N GLN A 257 -10.06 -9.56 2.39
CA GLN A 257 -11.33 -10.04 2.99
C GLN A 257 -12.55 -9.30 2.41
N GLU A 258 -12.47 -7.98 2.24
CA GLU A 258 -13.55 -7.18 1.65
C GLU A 258 -13.79 -7.53 0.18
N CYS A 259 -12.71 -7.79 -0.56
CA CYS A 259 -12.77 -8.30 -1.93
C CYS A 259 -13.59 -9.60 -1.99
N VAL A 260 -13.27 -10.57 -1.13
CA VAL A 260 -14.00 -11.84 -1.02
C VAL A 260 -15.49 -11.61 -0.69
N ARG A 261 -15.80 -10.75 0.29
CA ARG A 261 -17.18 -10.44 0.71
C ARG A 261 -18.01 -9.76 -0.39
N THR A 262 -17.36 -9.02 -1.29
CA THR A 262 -18.02 -8.29 -2.38
C THR A 262 -18.35 -9.20 -3.58
N VAL A 263 -17.75 -10.40 -3.64
CA VAL A 263 -18.04 -11.38 -4.69
C VAL A 263 -19.20 -12.28 -4.25
N PRO A 264 -20.34 -12.32 -4.97
CA PRO A 264 -21.56 -12.96 -4.48
C PRO A 264 -21.49 -14.48 -4.29
N GLU A 265 -20.91 -15.20 -5.26
CA GLU A 265 -20.88 -16.67 -5.27
C GLU A 265 -19.54 -17.20 -5.75
N GLY A 266 -18.99 -18.18 -5.04
CA GLY A 266 -17.72 -18.84 -5.32
C GLY A 266 -16.56 -17.86 -5.60
N PRO A 267 -16.14 -17.04 -4.61
CA PRO A 267 -15.07 -16.07 -4.83
C PRO A 267 -13.77 -16.76 -5.26
N ARG A 268 -13.23 -16.37 -6.40
CA ARG A 268 -11.93 -16.79 -6.94
C ARG A 268 -11.09 -15.54 -7.06
N VAL A 269 -10.33 -15.26 -6.00
CA VAL A 269 -9.60 -14.00 -5.85
C VAL A 269 -8.12 -14.24 -6.09
N LEU A 270 -7.53 -13.45 -6.98
CA LEU A 270 -6.08 -13.31 -7.10
C LEU A 270 -5.64 -12.01 -6.46
N ALA A 271 -4.83 -12.08 -5.40
CA ALA A 271 -4.20 -10.92 -4.78
C ALA A 271 -2.74 -10.83 -5.21
N VAL A 272 -2.39 -9.81 -6.00
CA VAL A 272 -1.02 -9.55 -6.47
C VAL A 272 -0.39 -8.48 -5.57
N VAL A 273 0.60 -8.90 -4.78
CA VAL A 273 1.25 -8.05 -3.76
C VAL A 273 2.77 -8.16 -3.87
N GLY A 274 3.49 -7.20 -3.31
CA GLY A 274 4.93 -7.27 -3.14
C GLY A 274 5.30 -8.40 -2.17
N MET A 275 6.39 -9.11 -2.46
CA MET A 275 6.84 -10.27 -1.67
C MET A 275 7.04 -9.95 -0.19
N GLY A 276 7.42 -8.72 0.15
CA GLY A 276 7.60 -8.27 1.53
C GLY A 276 6.32 -8.25 2.38
N HIS A 277 5.14 -8.28 1.75
CA HIS A 277 3.84 -8.23 2.43
C HIS A 277 3.20 -9.61 2.62
N VAL A 278 3.72 -10.66 1.96
CA VAL A 278 3.08 -11.98 1.91
C VAL A 278 2.89 -12.59 3.31
N ASP A 279 3.96 -12.63 4.10
CA ASP A 279 3.92 -13.24 5.45
C ASP A 279 2.98 -12.49 6.39
N GLY A 280 3.00 -11.16 6.35
CA GLY A 280 2.13 -10.32 7.15
C GLY A 280 0.67 -10.46 6.75
N ILE A 281 0.37 -10.50 5.45
CA ILE A 281 -0.99 -10.77 4.97
C ILE A 281 -1.46 -12.14 5.43
N MET A 282 -0.65 -13.20 5.28
CA MET A 282 -1.00 -14.54 5.76
C MET A 282 -1.28 -14.55 7.26
N LYS A 283 -0.50 -13.81 8.05
CA LYS A 283 -0.67 -13.68 9.50
C LYS A 283 -2.00 -13.02 9.86
N TYR A 284 -2.42 -11.98 9.13
CA TYR A 284 -3.58 -11.15 9.44
C TYR A 284 -4.87 -11.56 8.72
N TYR A 285 -4.78 -12.32 7.64
CA TYR A 285 -5.93 -12.68 6.81
C TYR A 285 -6.99 -13.48 7.58
N GLY A 286 -8.23 -12.99 7.49
CA GLY A 286 -9.44 -13.43 8.21
C GLY A 286 -9.48 -13.09 9.70
N LYS A 287 -8.53 -12.29 10.21
CA LYS A 287 -8.53 -11.78 11.60
C LYS A 287 -8.88 -10.29 11.69
N MET A 288 -8.75 -9.55 10.59
CA MET A 288 -8.91 -8.10 10.60
C MET A 288 -10.38 -7.68 10.58
N LYS A 289 -10.74 -6.69 11.39
CA LYS A 289 -12.06 -6.06 11.40
C LYS A 289 -11.96 -4.60 10.96
N GLN A 290 -13.11 -4.00 10.62
CA GLN A 290 -13.18 -2.60 10.20
C GLN A 290 -12.59 -1.66 11.27
N GLU A 291 -12.86 -1.92 12.55
CA GLU A 291 -12.35 -1.18 13.71
C GLU A 291 -10.81 -1.13 13.79
N ASP A 292 -10.13 -2.17 13.31
CA ASP A 292 -8.66 -2.22 13.29
C ASP A 292 -8.06 -1.37 12.17
N ILE A 293 -8.80 -1.19 11.07
CA ILE A 293 -8.30 -0.54 9.85
C ILE A 293 -8.58 0.95 9.83
N VAL A 294 -9.75 1.39 10.34
CA VAL A 294 -10.11 2.81 10.35
C VAL A 294 -8.98 3.70 10.92
N PRO A 295 -8.34 3.38 12.05
CA PRO A 295 -7.22 4.20 12.59
C PRO A 295 -5.98 4.24 11.69
N LEU A 296 -5.77 3.22 10.85
CA LEU A 296 -4.63 3.12 9.93
C LEU A 296 -4.86 3.92 8.64
N LEU A 297 -6.09 4.33 8.37
CA LEU A 297 -6.48 5.18 7.24
C LEU A 297 -6.40 6.68 7.57
N PHE A 298 -6.04 7.05 8.79
CA PHE A 298 -5.85 8.45 9.19
C PHE A 298 -4.45 8.70 9.73
N ILE A 299 -4.04 9.96 9.68
CA ILE A 299 -2.81 10.42 10.32
C ILE A 299 -3.14 10.71 11.79
N PRO A 300 -2.45 10.08 12.76
CA PRO A 300 -2.74 10.31 14.17
C PRO A 300 -2.53 11.78 14.53
N PRO A 301 -3.32 12.35 15.45
CA PRO A 301 -3.09 13.71 15.90
C PRO A 301 -1.71 13.81 16.56
N ARG A 302 -0.98 14.90 16.26
CA ARG A 302 0.29 15.16 16.92
C ARG A 302 0.07 15.34 18.42
N PRO A 303 0.98 14.86 19.27
CA PRO A 303 0.80 15.02 20.71
C PRO A 303 0.85 16.51 21.08
N TYR A 304 -0.03 16.90 22.02
CA TYR A 304 -0.33 18.31 22.33
C TYR A 304 0.91 19.15 22.68
N TYR A 305 1.91 18.56 23.33
CA TYR A 305 3.15 19.24 23.70
C TYR A 305 3.91 19.78 22.48
N THR A 306 3.87 19.11 21.32
CA THR A 306 4.53 19.59 20.10
C THR A 306 3.87 20.84 19.54
N VAL A 307 2.54 20.96 19.71
CA VAL A 307 1.78 22.16 19.33
C VAL A 307 2.13 23.31 20.28
N LEU A 308 2.23 23.02 21.58
CA LEU A 308 2.61 24.00 22.60
C LEU A 308 4.04 24.53 22.38
N ILE A 309 5.02 23.65 22.15
CA ILE A 309 6.40 24.04 21.86
C ILE A 309 6.47 24.92 20.62
N ARG A 310 5.76 24.56 19.54
CA ARG A 310 5.75 25.37 18.32
C ARG A 310 5.13 26.75 18.54
N LYS A 311 4.03 26.84 19.29
CA LYS A 311 3.43 28.12 19.67
C LYS A 311 4.37 28.92 20.57
N GLY A 312 5.05 28.27 21.50
CA GLY A 312 6.06 28.84 22.38
C GLY A 312 7.21 29.45 21.59
N ILE A 313 7.85 28.69 20.69
CA ILE A 313 8.95 29.18 19.84
C ILE A 313 8.51 30.40 19.01
N LYS A 314 7.31 30.36 18.41
CA LYS A 314 6.77 31.52 17.69
C LYS A 314 6.62 32.73 18.61
N PHE A 315 6.05 32.54 19.80
CA PHE A 315 5.88 33.62 20.77
C PHE A 315 7.24 34.19 21.22
N THR A 316 8.20 33.33 21.54
CA THR A 316 9.57 33.74 21.89
C THR A 316 10.23 34.52 20.75
N PHE A 317 10.05 34.11 19.50
CA PHE A 317 10.56 34.84 18.34
C PHE A 317 9.95 36.24 18.21
N TYR A 318 8.62 36.36 18.32
CA TYR A 318 7.95 37.67 18.31
C TYR A 318 8.35 38.54 19.51
N PHE A 319 8.52 37.94 20.69
CA PHE A 319 8.98 38.62 21.89
C PHE A 319 10.41 39.16 21.72
N LEU A 320 11.33 38.38 21.14
CA LEU A 320 12.69 38.83 20.85
C LEU A 320 12.72 39.96 19.83
N ILE A 321 11.92 39.88 18.76
CA ILE A 321 11.78 40.97 17.78
C ILE A 321 11.25 42.23 18.46
N PHE A 322 10.17 42.10 19.24
CA PHE A 322 9.59 43.23 19.96
C PHE A 322 10.58 43.85 20.95
N SER A 323 11.27 43.03 21.74
CA SER A 323 12.29 43.48 22.70
C SER A 323 13.45 44.21 22.03
N PHE A 324 13.90 43.71 20.86
CA PHE A 324 14.93 44.36 20.05
C PHE A 324 14.49 45.76 19.57
N PHE A 325 13.29 45.88 19.00
CA PHE A 325 12.77 47.19 18.58
C PHE A 325 12.48 48.12 19.76
N TYR A 326 11.95 47.60 20.87
CA TYR A 326 11.73 48.37 22.08
C TYR A 326 13.03 48.98 22.60
N LYS A 327 14.10 48.19 22.64
CA LYS A 327 15.43 48.67 23.04
C LYS A 327 16.01 49.71 22.07
N ILE A 328 15.74 49.61 20.77
CA ILE A 328 16.20 50.62 19.79
C ILE A 328 15.45 51.95 19.96
N ILE A 329 14.16 51.91 20.27
CA ILE A 329 13.32 53.12 20.33
C ILE A 329 13.43 53.81 21.68
N PHE A 330 13.57 53.05 22.78
CA PHE A 330 13.46 53.57 24.15
C PHE A 330 14.69 53.32 25.02
N GLY A 331 15.73 52.68 24.49
CA GLY A 331 16.90 52.22 25.26
C GLY A 331 18.22 52.85 24.87
#